data_AF-A0A2N3MY26-F1
#
_entry.id   AF-A0A2N3MY26-F1
#
_cell.length_a   1.000
_cell.length_b   1.000
_cell.length_c   1.000
_cell.angle_alpha   90.00
_cell.angle_beta   90.00
_cell.angle_gamma   90.00
#
_symmetry.space_group_name_H-M   'P 1'
#
loop_
_entity.id
_entity.type
_entity.pdbx_description
1 polymer ?
#
loop_
_entity_poly.entity_id
_entity_poly.type
_entity_poly.pdbx_seq_one_letter_code
_entity_poly.pdbx_strand_id
1 'polypeptide(L)'
;MAPGLTSAGGRLPEERDMGDDGEGEVDGRWSRELEKGEVVVVMAEGKTEACAVGILAAGTKEVKEKKKGPVIEDAHYLGDGLWNMSLD
;
A
#
# COMPACT_ATOMS: atom_id res chain seq x y z
N MET A 1 -4.29 -8.82 -0.45
CA MET A 1 -3.85 -9.95 -1.29
C MET A 1 -3.44 -9.44 -2.66
N ALA A 2 -2.42 -10.05 -3.29
CA ALA A 2 -1.85 -9.58 -4.56
C ALA A 2 -2.86 -9.46 -5.73
N PRO A 3 -3.81 -10.40 -5.94
CA PRO A 3 -4.75 -10.28 -7.05
C PRO A 3 -5.59 -8.99 -7.04
N GLY A 4 -5.94 -8.48 -5.86
CA GLY A 4 -6.69 -7.21 -5.74
C GLY A 4 -5.86 -5.98 -6.07
N LEU A 5 -4.52 -6.07 -5.98
CA LEU A 5 -3.60 -4.97 -6.28
C LEU A 5 -3.10 -5.00 -7.72
N THR A 6 -3.24 -6.13 -8.42
CA THR A 6 -2.75 -6.32 -9.79
C THR A 6 -3.86 -6.54 -10.83
N SER A 7 -5.14 -6.45 -10.43
CA SER A 7 -6.31 -6.53 -11.31
C SER A 7 -6.79 -5.14 -11.73
N ALA A 8 -7.76 -5.06 -12.64
CA ALA A 8 -8.34 -3.78 -13.06
C ALA A 8 -8.89 -2.98 -11.86
N GLY A 9 -8.44 -1.73 -11.71
CA GLY A 9 -8.74 -0.86 -10.56
C GLY A 9 -7.71 -0.94 -9.43
N GLY A 10 -7.05 -2.09 -9.28
CA GLY A 10 -5.91 -2.29 -8.37
C GLY A 10 -4.63 -1.65 -8.90
N ARG A 11 -3.80 -1.14 -7.98
CA ARG A 11 -2.52 -0.52 -8.35
C ARG A 11 -1.47 -0.66 -7.26
N LEU A 12 -0.22 -0.76 -7.70
CA LEU A 12 0.99 -0.67 -6.88
C LEU A 12 1.81 0.56 -7.33
N PRO A 13 2.73 1.07 -6.50
CA PRO A 13 3.67 2.11 -6.89
C PRO A 13 4.40 1.76 -8.19
N GLU A 14 4.74 2.75 -9.00
CA GLU A 14 5.55 2.58 -10.21
C GLU A 14 6.77 3.49 -10.11
N GLU A 15 7.91 2.99 -10.57
CA GLU A 15 9.14 3.77 -10.69
C GLU A 15 8.92 4.88 -11.72
N ARG A 16 9.09 6.14 -11.30
CA ARG A 16 8.97 7.31 -12.17
C ARG A 16 10.22 8.18 -12.05
N ASP A 17 10.56 8.83 -13.16
CA ASP A 17 11.64 9.81 -13.19
C ASP A 17 11.28 10.98 -12.26
N MET A 18 12.01 11.11 -11.16
CA MET A 18 11.65 11.95 -10.02
C MET A 18 12.15 13.40 -10.10
N GLY A 19 12.88 13.77 -11.15
CA GLY A 19 13.57 15.08 -11.16
C GLY A 19 14.46 15.26 -9.93
N ASP A 20 14.70 16.51 -9.51
CA ASP A 20 15.61 16.87 -8.42
C ASP A 20 14.97 16.75 -7.01
N ASP A 21 13.66 16.50 -6.93
CA ASP A 21 12.87 16.59 -5.69
C ASP A 21 12.80 15.27 -4.89
N GLY A 22 13.84 14.43 -5.03
CA GLY A 22 14.10 13.19 -4.29
C GLY A 22 13.04 12.74 -3.27
N GLU A 23 12.30 11.70 -3.63
CA GLU A 23 11.24 11.05 -2.84
C GLU A 23 9.99 11.93 -2.60
N GLY A 24 8.97 11.73 -3.45
CA GLY A 24 7.73 12.51 -3.38
C GLY A 24 6.49 11.68 -3.69
N GLU A 25 5.42 11.99 -2.97
CA GLU A 25 4.07 11.53 -3.29
C GLU A 25 3.58 12.24 -4.55
N VAL A 26 3.30 11.49 -5.63
CA VAL A 26 2.72 12.05 -6.87
C VAL A 26 1.31 11.51 -7.02
N ASP A 27 0.29 12.35 -6.81
CA ASP A 27 -1.13 11.96 -6.90
C ASP A 27 -1.50 10.84 -5.90
N GLY A 28 -1.09 10.96 -4.63
CA GLY A 28 -1.39 9.95 -3.60
C GLY A 28 -0.53 8.69 -3.67
N ARG A 29 0.63 8.72 -4.36
CA ARG A 29 1.42 7.52 -4.70
C ARG A 29 2.90 7.70 -4.45
N TRP A 30 3.52 6.62 -3.97
CA TRP A 30 4.96 6.46 -3.96
C TRP A 30 5.51 6.47 -5.40
N SER A 31 6.59 7.22 -5.58
CA SER A 31 7.31 7.43 -6.84
C SER A 31 8.40 6.40 -7.12
N ARG A 32 8.57 5.42 -6.23
CA ARG A 32 9.50 4.29 -6.36
C ARG A 32 8.83 2.97 -6.01
N GLU A 33 9.45 1.88 -6.44
CA GLU A 33 9.15 0.56 -5.88
C GLU A 33 9.49 0.53 -4.39
N LEU A 34 8.71 -0.24 -3.62
CA LEU A 34 8.86 -0.40 -2.19
C LEU A 34 9.39 -1.80 -1.87
N GLU A 35 10.21 -1.87 -0.83
CA GLU A 35 10.85 -3.09 -0.37
C GLU A 35 9.99 -3.82 0.66
N LYS A 36 10.30 -5.11 0.86
CA LYS A 36 9.70 -5.89 1.94
C LYS A 36 10.04 -5.26 3.29
N GLY A 37 9.05 -5.20 4.19
CA GLY A 37 9.21 -4.62 5.52
C GLY A 37 8.92 -3.13 5.60
N GLU A 38 8.73 -2.44 4.47
CA GLU A 38 8.30 -1.05 4.49
C GLU A 38 6.85 -0.91 4.96
N VAL A 39 6.59 0.14 5.74
CA VAL A 39 5.24 0.49 6.21
C VAL A 39 4.50 1.21 5.09
N VAL A 40 3.28 0.78 4.83
CA VAL A 40 2.46 1.28 3.73
C VAL A 40 1.06 1.68 4.18
N VAL A 41 0.51 2.68 3.49
CA VAL A 41 -0.89 3.07 3.58
C VAL A 41 -1.66 2.38 2.45
N VAL A 42 -2.83 1.83 2.77
CA VAL A 42 -3.72 1.17 1.81
C VAL A 42 -4.89 2.08 1.48
N MET A 43 -5.00 2.45 0.21
CA MET A 43 -6.09 3.23 -0.34
C MET A 43 -7.05 2.32 -1.12
N ALA A 44 -8.36 2.57 -1.00
CA ALA A 44 -9.36 1.91 -1.84
C ALA A 44 -9.76 2.81 -3.02
N GLU A 45 -10.17 2.19 -4.13
CA GLU A 45 -10.66 2.91 -5.29
C GLU A 45 -11.89 3.77 -4.93
N GLY A 46 -11.88 5.03 -5.33
CA GLY A 46 -12.96 5.99 -5.04
C GLY A 46 -13.04 6.46 -3.59
N LYS A 47 -12.02 6.18 -2.75
CA LYS A 47 -11.92 6.69 -1.38
C LYS A 47 -10.79 7.71 -1.26
N THR A 48 -11.04 8.73 -0.44
CA THR A 48 -10.08 9.79 -0.12
C THR A 48 -9.27 9.45 1.13
N GLU A 49 -9.82 8.65 2.03
CA GLU A 49 -9.20 8.25 3.30
C GLU A 49 -8.51 6.88 3.21
N ALA A 50 -7.45 6.73 4.00
CA ALA A 50 -6.77 5.46 4.20
C ALA A 50 -7.72 4.41 4.80
N CYS A 51 -7.71 3.21 4.22
CA CYS A 51 -8.52 2.09 4.69
C CYS A 51 -7.73 1.18 5.66
N ALA A 52 -6.41 1.15 5.53
CA ALA A 52 -5.52 0.40 6.41
C ALA A 52 -4.10 0.95 6.39
N VAL A 53 -3.31 0.58 7.40
CA VAL A 53 -1.86 0.76 7.48
C VAL A 53 -1.27 -0.58 7.86
N GLY A 54 -0.16 -0.99 7.23
CA GLY A 54 0.49 -2.26 7.55
C GLY A 54 1.89 -2.36 6.96
N ILE A 55 2.48 -3.55 7.05
CA ILE A 55 3.86 -3.82 6.62
C ILE A 55 3.84 -4.67 5.35
N LEU A 56 4.68 -4.33 4.36
CA LEU A 56 4.83 -5.16 3.16
C LEU A 56 5.45 -6.53 3.49
N ALA A 57 4.69 -7.59 3.23
CA ALA A 57 5.17 -8.97 3.33
C ALA A 57 6.12 -9.37 2.18
N ALA A 58 6.06 -8.63 1.06
CA ALA A 58 6.91 -8.76 -0.12
C ALA A 58 7.07 -7.41 -0.83
N GLY A 59 8.19 -7.18 -1.53
CA GLY A 59 8.42 -5.94 -2.27
C GLY A 59 7.46 -5.76 -3.44
N THR A 60 7.14 -4.52 -3.82
CA THR A 60 6.09 -4.22 -4.81
C THR A 60 6.40 -4.80 -6.19
N LYS A 61 7.68 -4.85 -6.58
CA LYS A 61 8.13 -5.52 -7.80
C LYS A 61 7.80 -7.02 -7.80
N GLU A 62 8.10 -7.71 -6.71
CA GLU A 62 7.79 -9.13 -6.54
C GLU A 62 6.27 -9.38 -6.60
N VAL A 63 5.48 -8.50 -5.99
CA VAL A 63 4.01 -8.61 -6.00
C VAL A 63 3.45 -8.49 -7.42
N LYS A 64 3.99 -7.57 -8.24
CA LYS A 64 3.62 -7.42 -9.66
C LYS A 64 3.97 -8.66 -10.49
N GLU A 65 5.12 -9.28 -10.22
CA GLU A 65 5.59 -10.47 -10.94
C GLU A 65 4.78 -11.72 -10.56
N LYS A 66 4.59 -11.97 -9.25
CA LYS A 66 3.93 -13.19 -8.76
C LYS A 66 2.41 -13.13 -8.85
N LYS A 67 1.81 -11.96 -8.66
CA LYS A 67 0.34 -11.71 -8.69
C LYS A 67 -0.49 -12.63 -7.79
N LYS A 68 0.12 -13.24 -6.77
CA LYS A 68 -0.53 -14.18 -5.85
C LYS A 68 0.03 -14.05 -4.45
N GLY A 69 -0.79 -14.42 -3.46
CA GLY A 69 -0.40 -14.48 -2.05
C GLY A 69 -0.67 -13.20 -1.26
N PRO A 70 -0.33 -13.22 0.04
CA PRO A 70 -0.40 -12.05 0.92
C PRO A 70 0.61 -10.99 0.50
N VAL A 71 0.26 -9.72 0.73
CA VAL A 71 1.10 -8.57 0.34
C VAL A 71 1.37 -7.66 1.54
N ILE A 72 0.41 -7.56 2.44
CA ILE A 72 0.50 -6.73 3.64
C ILE A 72 0.21 -7.63 4.83
N GLU A 73 1.03 -7.52 5.86
CA GLU A 73 0.92 -8.18 7.16
C GLU A 73 0.94 -7.16 8.29
N ASP A 74 0.63 -7.61 9.51
CA ASP A 74 0.60 -6.78 10.72
C ASP A 74 -0.13 -5.44 10.53
N ALA A 75 -1.29 -5.52 9.88
CA ALA A 75 -2.06 -4.35 9.48
C ALA A 75 -3.15 -3.97 10.48
N HIS A 76 -3.34 -2.67 10.63
CA HIS A 76 -4.50 -2.05 11.27
C HIS A 76 -5.41 -1.45 10.21
N TYR A 77 -6.71 -1.54 10.40
CA TYR A 77 -7.69 -1.13 9.40
C TYR A 77 -8.90 -0.43 10.00
N LEU A 78 -9.59 0.32 9.14
CA LEU A 78 -10.78 1.05 9.53
C LEU A 78 -11.83 0.10 10.12
N GLY A 79 -12.20 0.31 11.38
CA GLY A 79 -13.16 -0.52 12.08
C GLY A 79 -12.57 -1.74 12.80
N ASP A 80 -11.23 -1.88 12.89
CA ASP A 80 -10.62 -2.88 13.74
C ASP A 80 -10.77 -2.55 15.25
N GLY A 81 -10.21 -3.40 16.12
CA GLY A 81 -10.29 -3.20 17.56
C GLY A 81 -9.53 -1.97 18.07
N LEU A 82 -8.44 -1.58 17.41
CA LEU A 82 -7.68 -0.38 17.76
C LEU A 82 -8.43 0.88 17.34
N TRP A 83 -9.03 0.87 16.15
CA TRP A 83 -9.87 1.94 15.65
C TRP A 83 -11.09 2.19 16.55
N ASN A 84 -11.73 1.12 17.03
CA ASN A 84 -12.91 1.20 17.91
C ASN A 84 -12.55 1.19 19.40
N MET A 85 -11.28 1.37 19.76
CA MET A 85 -10.85 1.36 21.16
C MET A 85 -11.51 2.53 21.92
N SER A 86 -12.24 2.22 22.99
CA SER A 86 -12.71 3.26 23.91
C SER A 86 -11.53 3.76 24.75
N LEU A 87 -11.41 5.08 24.88
CA LEU A 87 -10.34 5.73 25.65
C LEU A 87 -10.81 6.23 27.02
N ASP A 88 -11.98 5.76 27.46
CA ASP A 88 -12.60 6.10 28.75
C ASP A 88 -11.72 5.75 29.96
#